data_AF-A0A6N7IVI3-F1
#
_entry.id   AF-A0A6N7IVI3-F1
#
_cell.length_a   1.000
_cell.length_b   1.000
_cell.length_c   1.000
_cell.angle_alpha   90.00
_cell.angle_beta   90.00
_cell.angle_gamma   90.00
#
_symmetry.space_group_name_H-M   'P 1'
#
loop_
_entity.id
_entity.type
_entity.pdbx_description
1 polymer ?
#
loop_
_entity_poly.entity_id
_entity_poly.type
_entity_poly.pdbx_seq_one_letter_code
_entity_poly.pdbx_strand_id
1 'polypeptide(L)'
;IEQLHNRKGDITGIPTGFSELDRMTAGFQRNDLIIVAARPSVGKTAFALNIAQNVATKTDESVAIFSLEMGAEQLVMRMLCAEGNINAQNLRTGNLTEEDWGKLTMAMGSLSNSGIFIDDTPGIRVSEIRSKCRRLKQENGLGMILI
;
A
#
# COMPACT_ATOMS: atom_id res chain seq x y z
N ILE A 1 -11.30 15.02 21.79
CA ILE A 1 -12.68 15.34 21.35
C ILE A 1 -12.73 16.73 20.71
N GLU A 2 -12.23 17.79 21.35
CA GLU A 2 -12.11 19.13 20.72
C GLU A 2 -11.32 19.15 19.40
N GLN A 3 -10.21 18.40 19.29
CA GLN A 3 -9.43 18.33 18.04
C GLN A 3 -10.17 17.64 16.88
N LEU A 4 -11.11 16.74 17.19
CA LEU A 4 -11.96 16.07 16.19
C LEU A 4 -13.09 17.00 15.72
N HIS A 5 -13.57 17.88 16.58
CA HIS A 5 -14.59 18.86 16.24
C HIS A 5 -14.09 19.95 15.26
N ASN A 6 -12.79 20.23 15.26
CA ASN A 6 -12.16 21.24 14.41
C ASN A 6 -11.62 20.73 13.06
N ARG A 7 -11.66 19.41 12.78
CA ARG A 7 -11.29 18.86 11.47
C ARG A 7 -12.52 18.83 10.57
N LYS A 8 -12.51 19.62 9.49
CA LYS A 8 -13.54 19.62 8.43
C LYS A 8 -13.46 18.37 7.53
N GLY A 9 -13.41 17.18 8.11
CA GLY A 9 -13.40 15.93 7.37
C GLY A 9 -13.85 14.77 8.25
N ASP A 10 -14.70 13.90 7.68
CA ASP A 10 -15.25 12.72 8.36
C ASP A 10 -14.19 11.64 8.65
N ILE A 11 -12.96 11.78 8.12
CA ILE A 11 -11.88 10.82 8.23
C ILE A 11 -10.90 11.27 9.32
N THR A 12 -10.84 10.50 10.42
CA THR A 12 -9.99 10.77 11.58
C THR A 12 -8.68 9.99 11.57
N GLY A 13 -8.69 8.83 10.91
CA GLY A 13 -7.57 7.91 10.73
C GLY A 13 -6.88 8.08 9.39
N ILE A 14 -6.14 7.04 8.99
CA ILE A 14 -5.46 6.96 7.69
C ILE A 14 -6.50 6.60 6.61
N PRO A 15 -6.70 7.43 5.58
CA PRO A 15 -7.66 7.15 4.52
C PRO A 15 -7.20 5.95 3.67
N THR A 16 -8.12 5.03 3.38
CA THR A 16 -7.86 3.85 2.55
C THR A 16 -7.87 4.16 1.05
N GLY A 17 -8.50 5.29 0.68
CA GLY A 17 -8.76 5.67 -0.70
C GLY A 17 -10.06 5.07 -1.26
N PHE A 18 -10.78 4.27 -0.47
CA PHE A 18 -12.12 3.79 -0.79
C PHE A 18 -13.15 4.57 0.02
N SER A 19 -13.81 5.56 -0.59
CA SER A 19 -14.66 6.53 0.12
C SER A 19 -15.74 5.90 1.00
N GLU A 20 -16.39 4.83 0.54
CA GLU A 20 -17.40 4.13 1.33
C GLU A 20 -16.80 3.41 2.54
N LEU A 21 -15.62 2.79 2.39
CA LEU A 21 -14.91 2.16 3.50
C LEU A 21 -14.43 3.20 4.51
N ASP A 22 -13.92 4.32 4.03
CA ASP A 22 -13.46 5.43 4.86
C ASP A 22 -14.63 6.06 5.63
N ARG A 23 -15.82 6.16 5.02
CA ARG A 23 -17.04 6.61 5.70
C ARG A 23 -17.45 5.65 6.83
N MET A 24 -17.34 4.34 6.61
CA MET A 24 -17.71 3.34 7.62
C MET A 24 -16.70 3.23 8.77
N THR A 25 -15.43 3.51 8.51
CA THR A 25 -14.32 3.29 9.47
C THR A 25 -13.76 4.59 10.05
N ALA A 26 -14.12 5.75 9.49
CA ALA A 26 -13.42 7.02 9.67
C ALA A 26 -11.92 6.94 9.30
N GLY A 27 -11.57 6.05 8.36
CA GLY A 27 -10.20 5.65 8.04
C GLY A 27 -9.62 4.66 9.06
N PHE A 28 -8.44 4.11 8.75
CA PHE A 28 -7.76 3.17 9.63
C PHE A 28 -7.09 3.89 10.80
N GLN A 29 -7.52 3.58 12.02
CA GLN A 29 -7.03 4.26 13.22
C GLN A 29 -5.66 3.71 13.63
N ARG A 30 -4.84 4.57 14.26
CA ARG A 30 -3.56 4.15 14.81
C ARG A 30 -3.79 3.19 15.99
N ASN A 31 -2.92 2.18 16.10
CA ASN A 31 -2.95 1.10 17.11
C ASN A 31 -4.02 0.01 16.88
N ASP A 32 -4.81 0.08 15.81
CA ASP A 32 -5.74 -0.99 15.46
C ASP A 32 -5.04 -2.16 14.76
N LEU A 33 -5.52 -3.37 15.04
CA LEU A 33 -5.19 -4.57 14.27
C LEU A 33 -6.35 -4.86 13.31
N ILE A 34 -6.13 -4.63 12.02
CA ILE A 34 -7.13 -4.84 10.97
C ILE A 34 -6.86 -6.17 10.27
N ILE A 35 -7.84 -7.07 10.31
CA ILE A 35 -7.74 -8.39 9.68
C ILE A 35 -8.63 -8.43 8.43
N VAL A 36 -7.99 -8.52 7.26
CA VAL A 36 -8.69 -8.79 6.00
C VAL A 36 -8.58 -10.28 5.70
N ALA A 37 -9.70 -11.00 5.72
CA ALA A 37 -9.77 -12.43 5.42
C ALA A 37 -10.60 -12.68 4.16
N ALA A 38 -10.11 -13.54 3.27
CA ALA A 38 -10.83 -13.96 2.07
C ALA A 38 -10.31 -15.33 1.61
N ARG A 39 -11.09 -16.03 0.77
CA ARG A 39 -10.61 -17.27 0.12
C ARG A 39 -9.48 -16.95 -0.88
N PRO A 40 -8.63 -17.93 -1.21
CA PRO A 40 -7.67 -17.79 -2.31
C PRO A 40 -8.34 -17.29 -3.60
N SER A 41 -7.62 -16.49 -4.37
CA SER A 41 -8.09 -15.90 -5.64
C SER A 41 -9.23 -14.88 -5.56
N VAL A 42 -9.74 -14.53 -4.37
CA VAL A 42 -10.77 -13.47 -4.21
C VAL A 42 -10.20 -12.06 -4.35
N GLY A 43 -8.87 -11.90 -4.20
CA GLY A 43 -8.20 -10.61 -4.40
C GLY A 43 -7.76 -9.90 -3.11
N LYS A 44 -7.62 -10.61 -1.98
CA LYS A 44 -7.10 -10.04 -0.71
C LYS A 44 -5.80 -9.25 -0.90
N THR A 45 -4.81 -9.83 -1.60
CA THR A 45 -3.53 -9.17 -1.86
C THR A 45 -3.70 -7.92 -2.72
N ALA A 46 -4.53 -8.01 -3.77
CA ALA A 46 -4.80 -6.86 -4.64
C ALA A 46 -5.45 -5.72 -3.85
N PHE A 47 -6.46 -6.02 -3.04
CA PHE A 47 -7.13 -5.05 -2.17
C PHE A 47 -6.13 -4.40 -1.19
N ALA A 48 -5.33 -5.20 -0.50
CA ALA A 48 -4.33 -4.70 0.45
C ALA A 48 -3.27 -3.80 -0.21
N LEU A 49 -2.77 -4.18 -1.39
CA LEU A 49 -1.83 -3.36 -2.16
C LEU A 49 -2.45 -2.05 -2.65
N ASN A 50 -3.73 -2.04 -3.01
CA ASN A 50 -4.41 -0.79 -3.42
C ASN A 50 -4.53 0.18 -2.25
N ILE A 51 -4.84 -0.31 -1.04
CA ILE A 51 -4.82 0.52 0.17
C ILE A 51 -3.40 1.05 0.42
N ALA A 52 -2.39 0.18 0.43
CA ALA A 52 -1.01 0.56 0.68
C ALA A 52 -0.52 1.64 -0.30
N GLN A 53 -0.83 1.50 -1.59
CA GLN A 53 -0.51 2.49 -2.62
C GLN A 53 -1.25 3.81 -2.40
N ASN A 54 -2.57 3.78 -2.17
CA ASN A 54 -3.34 5.00 -1.92
C ASN A 54 -2.78 5.77 -0.72
N VAL A 55 -2.43 5.06 0.36
CA VAL A 55 -1.83 5.68 1.54
C VAL A 55 -0.49 6.31 1.20
N ALA A 56 0.42 5.57 0.55
CA ALA A 56 1.77 6.05 0.30
C ALA A 56 1.88 7.12 -0.81
N THR A 57 0.90 7.24 -1.69
CA THR A 57 0.90 8.20 -2.82
C THR A 57 0.03 9.43 -2.56
N LYS A 58 -1.05 9.30 -1.78
CA LYS A 58 -2.02 10.40 -1.53
C LYS A 58 -1.87 11.02 -0.15
N THR A 59 -1.03 10.45 0.71
CA THR A 59 -0.72 10.98 2.04
C THR A 59 0.79 11.01 2.24
N ASP A 60 1.25 11.76 3.24
CA ASP A 60 2.67 11.83 3.61
C ASP A 60 3.10 10.65 4.51
N GLU A 61 2.28 9.59 4.64
CA GLU A 61 2.54 8.45 5.50
C GLU A 61 3.28 7.32 4.77
N SER A 62 4.36 6.85 5.37
CA SER A 62 5.10 5.67 4.89
C SER A 62 4.38 4.36 5.22
N VAL A 63 4.48 3.38 4.33
CA VAL A 63 3.88 2.03 4.45
C VAL A 63 4.96 0.96 4.38
N ALA A 64 5.01 0.09 5.39
CA ALA A 64 5.84 -1.12 5.36
C ALA A 64 5.00 -2.31 4.89
N ILE A 65 5.49 -3.06 3.90
CA ILE A 65 4.84 -4.26 3.36
C ILE A 65 5.75 -5.46 3.60
N PHE A 66 5.27 -6.42 4.38
CA PHE A 66 5.92 -7.71 4.59
C PHE A 66 5.22 -8.75 3.73
N SER A 67 5.91 -9.27 2.73
CA SER A 67 5.35 -10.24 1.80
C SER A 67 5.91 -11.63 2.06
N LEU A 68 5.06 -12.53 2.57
CA LEU A 68 5.50 -13.88 2.94
C LEU A 68 5.32 -14.91 1.81
N GLU A 69 4.53 -14.57 0.78
CA GLU A 69 4.20 -15.48 -0.33
C GLU A 69 4.77 -15.03 -1.67
N MET A 70 4.93 -13.72 -1.88
CA MET A 70 5.29 -13.13 -3.16
C MET A 70 6.59 -12.34 -3.06
N GLY A 71 7.44 -12.42 -4.08
CA GLY A 71 8.64 -11.58 -4.15
C GLY A 71 8.30 -10.10 -4.34
N ALA A 72 9.18 -9.21 -3.88
CA ALA A 72 8.98 -7.76 -3.95
C ALA A 72 8.73 -7.27 -5.38
N GLU A 73 9.47 -7.79 -6.36
CA GLU A 73 9.31 -7.46 -7.78
C GLU A 73 7.88 -7.74 -8.30
N GLN A 74 7.28 -8.86 -7.87
CA GLN A 74 5.92 -9.21 -8.26
C GLN A 74 4.87 -8.28 -7.65
N LEU A 75 5.10 -7.80 -6.43
CA LEU A 75 4.23 -6.80 -5.81
C LEU A 75 4.38 -5.46 -6.53
N VAL A 76 5.61 -5.01 -6.80
CA VAL A 76 5.87 -3.76 -7.52
C VAL A 76 5.22 -3.76 -8.90
N MET A 77 5.37 -4.85 -9.67
CA MET A 77 4.68 -4.99 -10.96
C MET A 77 3.16 -4.82 -10.84
N ARG A 78 2.53 -5.41 -9.82
CA ARG A 78 1.08 -5.26 -9.59
C ARG A 78 0.71 -3.82 -9.22
N MET A 79 1.54 -3.13 -8.45
CA MET A 79 1.34 -1.73 -8.10
C MET A 79 1.45 -0.84 -9.34
N LEU A 80 2.49 -1.02 -10.16
CA LEU A 80 2.65 -0.29 -11.42
C LEU A 80 1.46 -0.49 -12.39
N CYS A 81 0.95 -1.72 -12.51
CA CYS A 81 -0.26 -1.98 -13.30
C CYS A 81 -1.48 -1.23 -12.76
N ALA A 82 -1.66 -1.19 -11.44
CA ALA A 82 -2.79 -0.53 -10.80
C ALA A 82 -2.70 1.00 -10.95
N GLU A 83 -1.52 1.58 -10.74
CA GLU A 83 -1.26 3.02 -10.86
C GLU A 83 -1.37 3.50 -12.32
N GLY A 84 -0.76 2.78 -13.25
CA GLY A 84 -0.71 3.15 -14.67
C GLY A 84 -1.92 2.72 -15.49
N ASN A 85 -2.87 1.97 -14.92
CA ASN A 85 -3.95 1.30 -15.68
C ASN A 85 -3.43 0.48 -16.87
N ILE A 86 -2.38 -0.33 -16.61
CA ILE A 86 -1.70 -1.13 -17.64
C ILE A 86 -2.14 -2.59 -17.50
N ASN A 87 -2.39 -3.25 -18.64
CA ASN A 87 -2.70 -4.68 -18.62
C ASN A 87 -1.52 -5.49 -18.07
N ALA A 88 -1.77 -6.25 -16.99
CA ALA A 88 -0.75 -7.03 -16.30
C ALA A 88 -0.12 -8.15 -17.15
N GLN A 89 -0.84 -8.70 -18.12
CA GLN A 89 -0.30 -9.67 -19.05
C GLN A 89 0.68 -9.01 -20.02
N ASN A 90 0.33 -7.83 -20.55
CA ASN A 90 1.20 -7.06 -21.45
C ASN A 90 2.49 -6.64 -20.75
N LEU A 91 2.41 -6.19 -19.50
CA LEU A 91 3.59 -5.84 -18.71
C LEU A 91 4.49 -7.06 -18.48
N ARG A 92 3.91 -8.23 -18.21
CA ARG A 92 4.65 -9.47 -17.98
C ARG A 92 5.31 -10.02 -19.24
N THR A 93 4.65 -9.92 -20.39
CA THR A 93 5.17 -10.43 -21.67
C THR A 93 6.06 -9.41 -22.40
N GLY A 94 6.13 -8.17 -21.91
CA GLY A 94 6.83 -7.06 -22.57
C GLY A 94 6.10 -6.53 -23.81
N ASN A 95 4.86 -6.99 -24.08
CA ASN A 95 4.05 -6.56 -25.22
C ASN A 95 3.32 -5.24 -24.92
N LEU A 96 4.09 -4.18 -24.65
CA LEU A 96 3.59 -2.86 -24.31
C LEU A 96 3.46 -2.01 -25.58
N THR A 97 2.33 -1.33 -25.71
CA THR A 97 2.17 -0.27 -26.72
C THR A 97 2.99 0.96 -26.35
N GLU A 98 3.22 1.88 -27.30
CA GLU A 98 3.88 3.16 -26.99
C GLU A 98 3.12 3.96 -25.91
N GLU A 99 1.79 3.88 -25.90
CA GLU A 99 0.95 4.49 -24.86
C GLU A 99 1.19 3.84 -23.49
N ASP A 100 1.27 2.50 -23.44
CA ASP A 100 1.54 1.78 -22.19
C ASP A 100 2.93 2.11 -21.63
N TRP A 101 3.93 2.33 -22.49
CA TRP A 101 5.26 2.80 -22.07
C TRP A 101 5.21 4.17 -21.41
N GLY A 102 4.40 5.08 -21.95
CA GLY A 102 4.14 6.39 -21.34
C GLY A 102 3.50 6.25 -19.95
N LYS A 103 2.45 5.44 -19.84
CA LYS A 103 1.76 5.15 -18.57
C LYS A 103 2.71 4.52 -17.54
N LEU A 104 3.55 3.58 -17.96
CA LEU A 104 4.50 2.90 -17.10
C LEU A 104 5.51 3.89 -16.52
N THR A 105 6.03 4.78 -17.36
CA THR A 105 6.99 5.81 -16.94
C THR A 105 6.40 6.74 -15.89
N MET A 106 5.15 7.20 -16.10
CA MET A 106 4.44 8.02 -15.11
C MET A 106 4.20 7.27 -13.80
N ALA A 107 3.75 6.02 -13.88
CA ALA A 107 3.51 5.17 -12.70
C ALA A 107 4.79 4.94 -11.89
N MET A 108 5.92 4.67 -12.55
CA MET A 108 7.22 4.54 -11.89
C MET A 108 7.63 5.83 -11.17
N GLY A 109 7.41 7.00 -11.77
CA GLY A 109 7.69 8.28 -11.14
C GLY A 109 6.85 8.52 -9.87
N SER A 110 5.55 8.20 -9.93
CA SER A 110 4.64 8.27 -8.78
C SER A 110 5.11 7.33 -7.65
N LEU A 111 5.36 6.06 -7.99
CA LEU A 111 5.71 5.03 -7.01
C LEU A 111 7.11 5.23 -6.42
N SER A 112 8.07 5.74 -7.19
CA SER A 112 9.44 6.03 -6.70
C SER A 112 9.49 7.14 -5.66
N ASN A 113 8.54 8.08 -5.70
CA ASN A 113 8.44 9.16 -4.72
C ASN A 113 7.56 8.77 -3.52
N SER A 114 6.94 7.58 -3.54
CA SER A 114 6.06 7.11 -2.48
C SER A 114 6.84 6.49 -1.32
N GLY A 115 6.28 6.58 -0.11
CA GLY A 115 6.88 6.02 1.10
C GLY A 115 6.67 4.51 1.27
N ILE A 116 6.83 3.69 0.21
CA ILE A 116 6.61 2.23 0.27
C ILE A 116 7.92 1.48 0.54
N PHE A 117 7.94 0.66 1.58
CA PHE A 117 9.08 -0.18 1.96
C PHE A 117 8.65 -1.65 1.95
N ILE A 118 9.27 -2.46 1.10
CA ILE A 118 8.91 -3.88 0.93
C ILE A 118 9.99 -4.78 1.53
N ASP A 119 9.54 -5.81 2.24
CA ASP A 119 10.36 -6.88 2.78
C ASP A 119 9.73 -8.22 2.42
N ASP A 120 10.39 -8.97 1.53
CA ASP A 120 9.95 -10.28 1.06
C ASP A 120 10.73 -11.44 1.69
N THR A 121 11.35 -11.20 2.86
CA THR A 121 12.09 -12.24 3.61
C THR A 121 11.16 -13.41 4.00
N PRO A 122 11.36 -14.63 3.45
CA PRO A 122 10.52 -15.77 3.78
C PRO A 122 10.72 -16.21 5.24
N GLY A 123 9.63 -16.55 5.93
CA GLY A 123 9.69 -17.08 7.30
C GLY A 123 10.17 -16.07 8.36
N ILE A 124 10.13 -14.77 8.06
CA ILE A 124 10.47 -13.69 9.00
C ILE A 124 9.68 -13.81 10.31
N ARG A 125 10.36 -13.59 11.44
CA ARG A 125 9.72 -13.66 12.76
C ARG A 125 9.07 -12.32 13.11
N VAL A 126 8.01 -12.36 13.92
CA VAL A 126 7.33 -11.15 14.43
C VAL A 126 8.29 -10.18 15.13
N SER A 127 9.31 -10.71 15.84
CA SER A 127 10.36 -9.89 16.47
C SER A 127 11.20 -9.09 15.45
N GLU A 128 11.45 -9.65 14.29
CA GLU A 128 12.20 -9.03 13.20
C GLU A 128 11.35 -7.97 12.50
N ILE A 129 10.08 -8.30 12.18
CA ILE A 129 9.07 -7.34 11.67
C ILE A 129 9.03 -6.11 12.59
N ARG A 130 8.85 -6.34 13.90
CA ARG A 130 8.81 -5.25 14.90
C ARG A 130 10.08 -4.40 14.89
N SER A 131 11.24 -5.03 14.77
CA SER A 131 12.53 -4.33 14.80
C SER A 131 12.73 -3.47 13.55
N LYS A 132 12.39 -4.00 12.37
CA LYS A 132 12.42 -3.26 11.10
C LYS A 132 11.43 -2.08 11.10
N CYS A 133 10.19 -2.30 11.54
CA CYS A 133 9.20 -1.23 11.67
C CYS A 133 9.62 -0.13 12.65
N ARG A 134 10.25 -0.50 13.78
CA ARG A 134 10.74 0.49 14.76
C ARG A 134 11.83 1.38 14.16
N ARG A 135 12.78 0.80 13.42
CA ARG A 135 13.83 1.55 12.72
C ARG A 135 13.23 2.47 11.66
N LEU A 136 12.35 1.93 10.82
CA LEU A 136 11.70 2.71 9.76
C LEU A 136 10.91 3.90 10.32
N LYS A 137 10.18 3.70 11.42
CA LYS A 137 9.46 4.78 12.11
C LYS A 137 10.37 5.90 12.61
N GLN A 138 11.61 5.59 13.00
CA GLN A 138 12.60 6.58 13.45
C GLN A 138 13.23 7.36 12.30
N GLU A 139 13.46 6.70 11.16
CA GLU A 139 14.17 7.28 10.00
C GLU A 139 13.23 8.04 9.05
N ASN A 140 12.05 7.47 8.75
CA ASN A 140 11.16 7.96 7.68
C ASN A 140 9.71 8.15 8.14
N GLY A 141 9.39 7.90 9.41
CA GLY A 141 8.01 7.77 9.87
C GLY A 141 7.36 6.47 9.41
N LEU A 142 6.22 6.12 10.02
CA LEU A 142 5.47 4.90 9.67
C LEU A 142 3.99 5.07 10.01
N GLY A 143 3.15 5.01 8.99
CA GLY A 143 1.70 5.11 9.10
C GLY A 143 1.02 3.75 9.13
N MET A 144 1.44 2.84 8.26
CA MET A 144 0.80 1.53 8.07
C MET A 144 1.81 0.39 7.96
N ILE A 145 1.43 -0.76 8.52
CA ILE A 145 2.15 -2.02 8.35
C ILE A 145 1.18 -3.01 7.69
N LEU A 146 1.54 -3.49 6.51
CA LEU A 146 0.84 -4.55 5.80
C LEU A 146 1.67 -5.84 5.90
N ILE A 147 0.99 -6.95 6.21
CA ILE A 147 1.56 -8.31 6.28
C ILE A 147 0.69 -9.23 5.43
#